data_AF-A0A925DNA0-F1
#
_entry.id   AF-A0A925DNA0-F1
#
_cell.length_a   1.000
_cell.length_b   1.000
_cell.length_c   1.000
_cell.angle_alpha   90.00
_cell.angle_beta   90.00
_cell.angle_gamma   90.00
#
_symmetry.space_group_name_H-M   'P 1'
#
loop_
_entity.id
_entity.type
_entity.pdbx_description
1 polymer ?
#
loop_
_entity_poly.entity_id
_entity_poly.type
_entity_poly.pdbx_seq_one_letter_code
_entity_poly.pdbx_strand_id
1 'polypeptide(L)'
;MKKAVLILFLIGISYFLPAQKFSKVDFDSIKKTFSADTNLYNKLVERLVKLDSTLTEDDYYLIYYGQVFSKKYDPYNGGEEIEKFNEEYGAGKYADASLIGEKILKQNPVNLTLLYRTANCFRETGNVLMKRRYNR
;
A
#
# COMPACT_ATOMS: atom_id res chain seq x y z
N MET A 1 -27.23 -34.18 -27.98
CA MET A 1 -26.36 -33.55 -29.01
C MET A 1 -26.16 -32.05 -28.78
N LYS A 2 -27.21 -31.21 -28.77
CA LYS A 2 -27.07 -29.74 -28.58
C LYS A 2 -26.32 -29.33 -27.30
N LYS A 3 -26.57 -30.01 -26.17
CA LYS A 3 -25.86 -29.78 -24.89
C LYS A 3 -24.38 -30.17 -24.95
N ALA A 4 -24.03 -31.22 -25.69
CA ALA A 4 -22.63 -31.65 -25.85
C ALA A 4 -21.85 -30.68 -26.73
N VAL A 5 -22.48 -30.15 -27.79
CA VAL A 5 -21.91 -29.09 -28.64
C VAL A 5 -21.66 -27.81 -27.83
N LEU A 6 -22.60 -27.43 -26.97
CA LEU A 6 -22.45 -26.26 -26.09
C LEU A 6 -21.28 -26.42 -25.10
N ILE A 7 -21.11 -27.61 -24.52
CA ILE A 7 -19.98 -27.89 -23.61
C ILE A 7 -18.65 -27.84 -24.37
N LEU A 8 -18.57 -28.43 -25.56
CA LEU A 8 -17.38 -28.35 -26.43
C LEU A 8 -17.06 -26.91 -26.82
N PHE A 9 -18.08 -26.10 -27.10
CA PHE A 9 -17.92 -24.69 -27.42
C PHE A 9 -17.37 -23.89 -26.22
N LEU A 10 -17.88 -24.13 -25.01
CA LEU A 10 -17.40 -23.49 -23.79
C LEU A 10 -15.94 -23.86 -23.45
N ILE A 11 -15.55 -25.12 -23.66
CA ILE A 11 -14.16 -25.58 -23.50
C ILE A 11 -13.26 -24.97 -24.58
N GLY A 12 -13.75 -24.82 -25.81
CA GLY A 12 -13.01 -24.17 -26.89
C GLY A 12 -12.67 -22.71 -26.57
N ILE A 13 -13.61 -21.97 -25.96
CA ILE A 13 -13.41 -20.55 -25.62
C ILE A 13 -12.33 -20.36 -24.55
N SER A 14 -12.16 -21.29 -23.60
CA SER A 14 -11.15 -21.15 -22.54
C SER A 14 -9.71 -21.21 -23.06
N TYR A 15 -9.46 -21.86 -24.20
CA TYR A 15 -8.13 -21.90 -24.84
C TYR A 15 -7.75 -20.59 -25.55
N PHE A 16 -8.73 -19.74 -25.91
CA PHE A 16 -8.47 -18.46 -26.58
C PHE A 16 -8.37 -17.28 -25.60
N LEU A 17 -8.55 -17.51 -24.30
CA LEU A 17 -8.32 -16.47 -23.30
C LEU A 17 -6.81 -16.28 -23.13
N PRO A 18 -6.26 -15.06 -23.39
CA PRO A 18 -4.88 -14.80 -23.04
C PRO A 18 -4.71 -15.02 -21.54
N ALA A 19 -3.76 -15.89 -21.17
CA ALA A 19 -3.37 -16.04 -19.78
C ALA A 19 -3.02 -14.65 -19.22
N GLN A 20 -3.52 -14.33 -18.02
CA GLN A 20 -3.19 -13.08 -17.36
C GLN A 20 -1.65 -12.98 -17.31
N LYS A 21 -1.09 -11.91 -17.90
CA LYS A 21 0.33 -11.60 -17.73
C LYS A 21 0.53 -11.23 -16.27
N PHE A 22 0.90 -12.21 -15.44
CA PHE A 22 1.32 -11.92 -14.08
C PHE A 22 2.54 -11.00 -14.13
N SER A 23 2.53 -9.96 -13.31
CA SER A 23 3.74 -9.18 -13.07
C SER A 23 4.81 -10.15 -12.55
N LYS A 24 5.86 -10.36 -13.33
CA LYS A 24 6.97 -11.24 -12.95
C LYS A 24 7.92 -10.45 -12.05
N VAL A 25 7.48 -10.23 -10.82
CA VAL A 25 8.31 -9.64 -9.76
C VAL A 25 9.33 -10.69 -9.33
N ASP A 26 10.61 -10.35 -9.42
CA ASP A 26 11.70 -11.23 -9.00
C ASP A 26 11.98 -11.05 -7.51
N PHE A 27 11.15 -11.69 -6.67
CA PHE A 27 11.30 -11.62 -5.22
C PHE A 27 12.61 -12.21 -4.70
N ASP A 28 13.23 -13.14 -5.44
CA ASP A 28 14.52 -13.73 -5.05
C ASP A 28 15.65 -12.69 -5.20
N SER A 29 15.65 -11.95 -6.30
CA SER A 29 16.57 -10.82 -6.51
C SER A 29 16.38 -9.72 -5.45
N ILE A 30 15.12 -9.35 -5.17
CA ILE A 30 14.81 -8.35 -4.15
C ILE A 30 15.31 -8.80 -2.76
N LYS A 31 15.03 -10.06 -2.39
CA LYS A 31 15.50 -10.64 -1.13
C LYS A 31 17.02 -10.63 -1.03
N LYS A 32 17.72 -10.95 -2.12
CA LYS A 32 19.20 -10.92 -2.18
C LYS A 32 19.72 -9.51 -1.93
N THR A 33 19.11 -8.50 -2.53
CA THR A 33 19.45 -7.08 -2.33
C THR A 33 19.35 -6.67 -0.86
N PHE A 34 18.23 -6.99 -0.18
CA PHE A 34 18.07 -6.70 1.25
C PHE A 34 18.92 -7.59 2.17
N SER A 35 19.36 -8.76 1.70
CA SER A 35 20.30 -9.59 2.44
C SER A 35 21.72 -9.03 2.40
N ALA A 36 22.08 -8.30 1.34
CA ALA A 36 23.37 -7.65 1.20
C ALA A 36 23.49 -6.34 2.02
N ASP A 37 22.39 -5.58 2.15
CA ASP A 37 22.29 -4.43 3.06
C ASP A 37 20.96 -4.49 3.82
N THR A 38 21.01 -4.98 5.07
CA THR A 38 19.85 -5.13 5.94
C THR A 38 19.22 -3.80 6.36
N ASN A 39 19.94 -2.69 6.23
CA ASN A 39 19.45 -1.35 6.54
C ASN A 39 18.90 -0.62 5.31
N LEU A 40 19.03 -1.17 4.10
CA LEU A 40 18.61 -0.53 2.85
C LEU A 40 17.15 -0.10 2.88
N TYR A 41 16.25 -0.97 3.38
CA TYR A 41 14.81 -0.65 3.42
C TYR A 41 14.53 0.60 4.26
N ASN A 42 15.15 0.70 5.44
CA ASN A 42 14.98 1.86 6.31
C ASN A 42 15.52 3.14 5.65
N LYS A 43 16.66 3.08 4.97
CA LYS A 43 17.23 4.22 4.23
C LYS A 43 16.30 4.71 3.13
N LEU A 44 15.75 3.79 2.33
CA LEU A 44 14.83 4.11 1.24
C LEU A 44 13.51 4.70 1.76
N VAL A 45 12.96 4.12 2.82
CA VAL A 45 11.75 4.64 3.49
C VAL A 45 11.99 6.03 4.09
N GLU A 46 13.15 6.27 4.69
CA GLU A 46 13.50 7.59 5.22
C GLU A 46 13.58 8.66 4.12
N ARG A 47 14.19 8.33 2.97
CA ARG A 47 14.21 9.19 1.78
C ARG A 47 12.80 9.48 1.29
N LEU A 48 11.94 8.47 1.23
CA LEU A 48 10.54 8.61 0.82
C LEU A 48 9.78 9.59 1.74
N VAL A 49 9.89 9.41 3.05
CA VAL A 49 9.20 10.27 4.03
C VAL A 49 9.69 11.71 3.97
N LYS A 50 10.95 11.93 3.59
CA LYS A 50 11.54 13.26 3.35
C LYS A 50 11.18 13.86 1.99
N LEU A 51 10.35 13.17 1.18
CA LEU A 51 9.98 13.58 -0.17
C LEU A 51 11.20 13.82 -1.06
N ASP A 52 12.21 12.95 -0.93
CA ASP A 52 13.42 13.01 -1.75
C ASP A 52 13.07 12.82 -3.23
N SER A 53 13.15 13.91 -4.00
CA SER A 53 12.87 13.95 -5.43
C SER A 53 13.87 13.16 -6.28
N THR A 54 14.96 12.67 -5.69
CA THR A 54 15.99 11.88 -6.38
C THR A 54 15.72 10.37 -6.31
N LEU A 55 14.61 9.94 -5.70
CA LEU A 55 14.19 8.55 -5.73
C LEU A 55 13.92 8.10 -7.17
N THR A 56 14.53 6.98 -7.54
CA THR A 56 14.40 6.36 -8.85
C THR A 56 13.24 5.37 -8.91
N GLU A 57 12.86 4.94 -10.10
CA GLU A 57 11.86 3.87 -10.27
C GLU A 57 12.28 2.58 -9.54
N ASP A 58 13.56 2.22 -9.60
CA ASP A 58 14.12 1.08 -8.87
C ASP A 58 14.01 1.26 -7.35
N ASP A 59 14.24 2.48 -6.85
CA ASP A 59 14.03 2.77 -5.42
C ASP A 59 12.57 2.54 -5.02
N TYR A 60 11.61 3.02 -5.82
CA TYR A 60 10.18 2.80 -5.57
C TYR A 60 9.79 1.32 -5.67
N TYR A 61 10.37 0.58 -6.62
CA TYR A 61 10.18 -0.86 -6.76
C TYR A 61 10.66 -1.60 -5.51
N LEU A 62 11.87 -1.28 -5.02
CA LEU A 62 12.43 -1.86 -3.80
C LEU A 62 11.67 -1.44 -2.55
N ILE A 63 11.17 -0.21 -2.48
CA ILE A 63 10.31 0.28 -1.40
C ILE A 63 9.01 -0.52 -1.34
N TYR A 64 8.31 -0.67 -2.47
CA TYR A 64 7.00 -1.30 -2.51
C TYR A 64 7.07 -2.81 -2.30
N TYR A 65 7.95 -3.50 -3.03
CA TYR A 65 8.06 -4.96 -2.95
C TYR A 65 8.97 -5.44 -1.81
N GLY A 66 9.96 -4.63 -1.42
CA GLY A 66 10.88 -4.96 -0.34
C GLY A 66 10.27 -4.95 1.04
N GLN A 67 9.11 -4.31 1.21
CA GLN A 67 8.41 -4.25 2.49
C GLN A 67 8.22 -5.64 3.11
N VAL A 68 7.96 -6.67 2.31
CA VAL A 68 7.68 -8.04 2.78
C VAL A 68 8.88 -8.69 3.49
N PHE A 69 10.08 -8.16 3.26
CA PHE A 69 11.32 -8.61 3.90
C PHE A 69 11.71 -7.74 5.11
N SER A 70 10.96 -6.66 5.38
CA SER A 70 11.14 -5.84 6.57
C SER A 70 10.64 -6.57 7.82
N LYS A 71 11.38 -6.44 8.92
CA LYS A 71 10.96 -6.98 10.23
C LYS A 71 9.61 -6.45 10.72
N LYS A 72 9.19 -5.28 10.22
CA LYS A 72 7.93 -4.62 10.59
C LYS A 72 6.76 -4.98 9.67
N TYR A 73 6.99 -5.83 8.67
CA TYR A 73 5.93 -6.27 7.77
C TYR A 73 4.92 -7.13 8.52
N ASP A 74 3.66 -6.76 8.41
CA ASP A 74 2.56 -7.57 8.87
C ASP A 74 1.41 -7.45 7.85
N PRO A 75 1.13 -8.52 7.07
CA PRO A 75 0.11 -8.51 6.02
C PRO A 75 -1.31 -8.45 6.57
N TYR A 76 -1.51 -8.77 7.85
CA TYR A 76 -2.81 -8.82 8.51
C TYR A 76 -2.95 -7.76 9.59
N ASN A 77 -2.01 -6.82 9.67
CA ASN A 77 -2.06 -5.77 10.68
C ASN A 77 -3.24 -4.84 10.39
N GLY A 78 -4.40 -5.24 10.89
CA GLY A 78 -5.51 -4.38 11.24
C GLY A 78 -5.46 -4.09 12.74
N GLY A 79 -4.27 -3.89 13.30
CA GLY A 79 -4.11 -3.60 14.74
C GLY A 79 -5.00 -2.44 15.21
N GLU A 80 -5.11 -2.27 16.53
CA GLU A 80 -6.04 -1.32 17.17
C GLU A 80 -6.08 0.08 16.52
N GLU A 81 -4.94 0.59 16.04
CA GLU A 81 -4.87 1.89 15.35
C GLU A 81 -5.60 1.91 13.99
N ILE A 82 -5.56 0.81 13.23
CA ILE A 82 -6.25 0.68 11.94
C ILE A 82 -7.74 0.47 12.16
N GLU A 83 -8.15 -0.30 13.17
CA GLU A 83 -9.55 -0.41 13.57
C GLU A 83 -10.11 0.97 13.96
N LYS A 84 -9.41 1.68 14.84
CA LYS A 84 -9.78 3.03 15.23
C LYS A 84 -9.81 4.01 14.05
N PHE A 85 -8.84 3.91 13.12
CA PHE A 85 -8.88 4.69 11.88
C PHE A 85 -10.17 4.41 11.10
N ASN A 86 -10.54 3.13 10.94
CA ASN A 86 -11.72 2.73 10.18
C ASN A 86 -13.02 3.22 10.85
N GLU A 87 -13.11 3.15 12.18
CA GLU A 87 -14.24 3.67 12.95
C GLU A 87 -14.41 5.18 12.76
N GLU A 88 -13.35 5.95 12.98
CA GLU A 88 -13.36 7.42 12.84
C GLU A 88 -13.64 7.84 11.39
N TYR A 89 -13.03 7.15 10.42
CA TYR A 89 -13.27 7.37 8.99
C TYR A 89 -14.73 7.08 8.60
N GLY A 90 -15.28 5.96 9.06
CA GLY A 90 -16.67 5.55 8.79
C GLY A 90 -17.70 6.47 9.45
N ALA A 91 -17.37 7.03 10.61
CA ALA A 91 -18.19 8.03 11.30
C ALA A 91 -18.09 9.45 10.71
N GLY A 92 -17.30 9.65 9.64
CA GLY A 92 -17.10 10.97 9.03
C GLY A 92 -16.22 11.92 9.85
N LYS A 93 -15.56 11.43 10.90
CA LYS A 93 -14.66 12.21 11.77
C LYS A 93 -13.26 12.31 11.14
N TYR A 94 -13.22 12.92 9.96
CA TYR A 94 -12.03 12.94 9.11
C TYR A 94 -10.82 13.62 9.74
N ALA A 95 -11.02 14.61 10.64
CA ALA A 95 -9.91 15.25 11.33
C ALA A 95 -9.19 14.27 12.27
N ASP A 96 -9.93 13.46 13.02
CA ASP A 96 -9.36 12.49 13.95
C ASP A 96 -8.79 11.28 13.19
N ALA A 97 -9.50 10.79 12.17
CA ALA A 97 -9.02 9.75 11.27
C ALA A 97 -7.69 10.15 10.59
N SER A 98 -7.54 11.39 10.10
CA SER A 98 -6.31 11.83 9.44
C SER A 98 -5.08 11.80 10.35
N LEU A 99 -5.22 12.14 11.63
CA LEU A 99 -4.12 12.10 12.60
C LEU A 99 -3.66 10.68 12.90
N ILE A 100 -4.61 9.74 12.98
CA ILE A 100 -4.33 8.31 13.14
C ILE A 100 -3.64 7.78 11.87
N GLY A 101 -4.16 8.14 10.69
CA GLY A 101 -3.59 7.78 9.40
C GLY A 101 -2.15 8.24 9.24
N GLU A 102 -1.83 9.50 9.57
CA GLU A 102 -0.45 10.02 9.58
C GLU A 102 0.47 9.18 10.47
N LYS A 103 0.00 8.80 11.68
CA LYS A 103 0.81 8.03 12.63
C LYS A 103 1.17 6.65 12.07
N ILE A 104 0.20 5.95 11.48
CA ILE A 104 0.43 4.62 10.89
C ILE A 104 1.31 4.73 9.64
N LEU A 105 1.09 5.73 8.78
CA LEU A 105 1.87 5.93 7.55
C LEU A 105 3.34 6.27 7.82
N LYS A 106 3.68 6.86 8.97
CA LYS A 106 5.10 7.01 9.37
C LYS A 106 5.80 5.66 9.59
N GLN A 107 5.06 4.63 9.96
CA GLN A 107 5.60 3.29 10.20
C GLN A 107 5.56 2.43 8.92
N ASN A 108 4.51 2.59 8.12
CA ASN A 108 4.32 1.91 6.86
C ASN A 108 3.81 2.87 5.77
N PRO A 109 4.71 3.65 5.13
CA PRO A 109 4.29 4.67 4.14
C PRO A 109 3.79 4.07 2.83
N VAL A 110 3.97 2.76 2.62
CA VAL A 110 3.55 2.05 1.40
C VAL A 110 2.20 1.35 1.55
N ASN A 111 1.48 1.55 2.66
CA ASN A 111 0.08 1.15 2.77
C ASN A 111 -0.80 2.08 1.91
N LEU A 112 -0.92 1.75 0.62
CA LEU A 112 -1.60 2.59 -0.38
C LEU A 112 -3.08 2.84 -0.05
N THR A 113 -3.77 1.85 0.51
CA THR A 113 -5.17 1.99 0.92
C THR A 113 -5.31 3.03 2.02
N LEU A 114 -4.46 2.95 3.05
CA LEU A 114 -4.48 3.90 4.15
C LEU A 114 -4.02 5.28 3.69
N LEU A 115 -3.00 5.36 2.82
CA LEU A 115 -2.53 6.60 2.22
C LEU A 115 -3.64 7.33 1.48
N TYR A 116 -4.35 6.62 0.60
CA TYR A 116 -5.48 7.17 -0.16
C TYR A 116 -6.61 7.65 0.75
N ARG A 117 -7.00 6.85 1.74
CA ARG A 117 -8.07 7.22 2.68
C ARG A 117 -7.67 8.40 3.56
N THR A 118 -6.43 8.46 4.00
CA THR A 118 -5.89 9.59 4.78
C THR A 118 -5.84 10.86 3.92
N ALA A 119 -5.42 10.76 2.65
CA ALA A 119 -5.48 11.86 1.69
C ALA A 119 -6.91 12.39 1.50
N ASN A 120 -7.90 11.48 1.42
CA ASN A 120 -9.30 11.88 1.39
C ASN A 120 -9.73 12.59 2.68
N CYS A 121 -9.29 12.14 3.87
CA CYS A 121 -9.56 12.86 5.11
C CYS A 121 -9.00 14.29 5.08
N PHE A 122 -7.78 14.51 4.57
CA PHE A 122 -7.23 15.86 4.39
C PHE A 122 -8.08 16.72 3.46
N ARG A 123 -8.53 16.15 2.33
CA ARG A 123 -9.40 16.83 1.38
C ARG A 123 -10.72 17.26 2.02
N GLU A 124 -11.36 16.40 2.81
CA GLU A 124 -12.63 16.68 3.49
C GLU A 124 -12.49 17.68 4.65
N THR A 125 -11.32 17.74 5.29
CA THR A 125 -11.11 18.58 6.48
C THR A 125 -10.59 19.98 6.18
N GLY A 126 -9.94 20.19 5.03
CA GLY A 126 -9.42 21.50 4.61
C GLY A 126 -8.73 22.26 5.76
N ASN A 127 -9.32 23.39 6.17
CA ASN A 127 -8.81 24.30 7.21
C ASN A 127 -8.78 23.75 8.65
N VAL A 128 -9.50 22.66 8.97
CA VAL A 128 -9.62 22.15 10.35
C VAL A 128 -8.28 21.67 10.90
N LEU A 129 -7.44 21.09 10.05
CA LEU A 129 -6.14 20.53 10.47
C LEU A 129 -5.06 21.61 10.65
N MET A 130 -5.12 22.68 9.85
CA MET A 130 -4.29 23.87 10.07
C MET A 130 -4.58 24.47 11.45
N LYS A 131 -5.86 24.66 11.80
CA LYS A 131 -6.26 25.24 13.10
C LYS A 131 -5.82 24.39 14.30
N ARG A 132 -5.82 23.05 14.19
CA ARG A 132 -5.36 22.16 15.26
C ARG A 132 -3.84 22.13 15.44
N ARG A 133 -3.04 22.34 14.38
CA ARG A 133 -1.56 22.41 14.48
C ARG A 133 -1.06 23.68 15.15
N TYR A 134 -1.79 24.80 15.07
CA TYR A 134 -1.41 26.08 15.70
C TYR A 134 -1.94 26.30 17.12
N ASN A 135 -2.81 25.39 17.61
CA ASN A 135 -3.41 25.46 18.95
C ASN A 135 -2.77 24.44 19.93
N ARG A 136 -1.57 23.93 19.63
CA ARG A 136 -0.77 23.08 20.54
C ARG A 136 0.52 23.78 20.90
#